data_AF-A0A221MDG5-F1
#
_entry.id   AF-A0A221MDG5-F1
#
_cell.length_a   1.000
_cell.length_b   1.000
_cell.length_c   1.000
_cell.angle_alpha   90.00
_cell.angle_beta   90.00
_cell.angle_gamma   90.00
#
_symmetry.space_group_name_H-M   'P 1'
#
loop_
_entity.id
_entity.type
_entity.pdbx_description
1 polymer ?
#
loop_
_entity_poly.entity_id
_entity_poly.type
_entity_poly.pdbx_seq_one_letter_code
_entity_poly.pdbx_strand_id
1 'polypeptide(L)' 'MRISRVTPLPIHSLRHTHAVLLLESGADMKYVQERLGHGGYQIIADVYSHVSKKMEQKNTAQFESYMDDILK' A
#
# COMPACT_ATOMS: atom_id res chain seq x y z
N MET A 1 -8.20 34.17 -20.41
CA MET A 1 -7.79 32.75 -20.28
C MET A 1 -7.19 32.55 -18.89
N ARG A 2 -7.94 31.93 -17.96
CA ARG A 2 -7.46 31.67 -16.59
C ARG A 2 -6.60 30.42 -16.62
N ILE A 3 -5.28 30.59 -16.58
CA ILE A 3 -4.35 29.48 -16.37
C ILE A 3 -4.56 28.93 -14.96
N SER A 4 -5.04 27.70 -14.88
CA SER A 4 -5.34 27.02 -13.62
C SER A 4 -4.10 27.00 -12.72
N ARG A 5 -4.27 27.41 -11.46
CA ARG A 5 -3.26 27.36 -10.39
C ARG A 5 -3.05 25.93 -9.90
N VAL A 6 -2.66 25.01 -10.78
CA VAL A 6 -2.31 23.65 -10.38
C VAL A 6 -0.80 23.60 -10.23
N THR A 7 -0.35 23.46 -8.98
CA THR A 7 1.05 23.19 -8.65
C THR A 7 1.53 22.02 -9.52
N PRO A 8 2.70 22.11 -10.20
CA PRO A 8 3.19 20.99 -10.99
C PRO A 8 3.35 19.79 -10.07
N LEU A 9 2.44 18.82 -10.19
CA LEU A 9 2.51 17.57 -9.46
C LEU A 9 3.63 16.75 -10.11
N PRO A 10 4.73 16.47 -9.39
CA PRO A 10 5.77 15.61 -9.91
C PRO A 10 5.16 14.26 -10.30
N ILE A 11 5.61 13.67 -11.41
CA ILE A 11 5.17 12.33 -11.82
C ILE A 11 5.43 11.30 -10.68
N HIS A 12 6.41 11.57 -9.83
CA HIS A 12 6.68 10.82 -8.60
C HIS A 12 5.54 10.85 -7.57
N SER A 13 4.80 11.96 -7.43
CA SER A 13 3.66 12.05 -6.51
C SER A 13 2.50 11.18 -6.96
N LEU A 14 2.23 11.10 -8.27
CA LEU A 14 1.23 10.18 -8.82
C LEU A 14 1.63 8.72 -8.61
N ARG A 15 2.92 8.40 -8.78
CA ARG A 15 3.47 7.06 -8.47
C ARG A 15 3.29 6.71 -6.99
N HIS A 16 3.47 7.68 -6.10
CA HIS A 16 3.22 7.54 -4.67
C HIS A 16 1.76 7.22 -4.38
N THR A 17 0.83 8.01 -4.92
CA THR A 17 -0.62 7.78 -4.73
C THR A 17 -1.04 6.41 -5.28
N HIS A 18 -0.52 6.00 -6.44
CA HIS A 18 -0.81 4.69 -7.01
C HIS A 18 -0.31 3.53 -6.13
N ALA A 19 0.89 3.66 -5.56
CA ALA A 19 1.44 2.67 -4.62
C ALA A 19 0.57 2.54 -3.37
N VAL A 20 0.18 3.68 -2.78
CA VAL A 20 -0.67 3.72 -1.59
C VAL A 20 -2.02 3.05 -1.86
N LEU A 21 -2.70 3.40 -2.94
CA LEU A 21 -4.00 2.82 -3.28
C LEU A 21 -3.94 1.30 -3.52
N LEU A 22 -2.87 0.82 -4.17
CA LEU A 22 -2.67 -0.62 -4.36
C LEU A 22 -2.48 -1.33 -3.01
N LEU A 23 -1.64 -0.78 -2.12
CA LEU A 23 -1.40 -1.37 -0.81
C LEU A 23 -2.66 -1.32 0.08
N GLU A 24 -3.42 -0.23 0.06
CA GLU A 24 -4.69 -0.11 0.79
C GLU A 24 -5.76 -1.06 0.26
N SER A 25 -5.72 -1.39 -1.04
CA SER A 25 -6.59 -2.41 -1.63
C SER A 25 -6.23 -3.85 -1.23
N GLY A 26 -5.14 -4.03 -0.46
CA GLY A 26 -4.66 -5.34 -0.02
C GLY A 26 -3.75 -6.04 -1.03
N ALA A 27 -3.21 -5.31 -2.02
CA ALA A 27 -2.25 -5.88 -2.95
C ALA A 27 -0.93 -6.22 -2.25
N ASP A 28 -0.30 -7.32 -2.66
CA ASP A 28 0.96 -7.76 -2.09
C ASP A 28 2.10 -6.76 -2.37
N MET A 29 2.95 -6.53 -1.37
CA MET A 29 4.06 -5.58 -1.48
C MET A 29 5.01 -5.92 -2.64
N LYS A 30 5.31 -7.21 -2.85
CA LYS A 30 6.16 -7.67 -3.93
C LYS A 30 5.53 -7.39 -5.29
N TYR A 31 4.21 -7.55 -5.39
CA TYR A 31 3.45 -7.23 -6.59
C TYR A 31 3.43 -5.72 -6.88
N VAL A 32 3.27 -4.87 -5.87
CA VAL A 32 3.35 -3.41 -6.03
C VAL A 32 4.77 -2.98 -6.42
N GLN A 33 5.80 -3.63 -5.87
CA GLN A 33 7.20 -3.39 -6.21
C GLN A 33 7.52 -3.77 -7.65
N GLU A 34 7.12 -4.95 -8.12
CA GLU A 34 7.32 -5.37 -9.51
C GLU A 34 6.58 -4.45 -10.48
N ARG A 35 5.37 -4.02 -10.13
CA ARG A 35 4.55 -3.10 -10.95
C ARG A 35 5.15 -1.69 -11.06
N LEU A 36 5.78 -1.19 -9.99
CA LEU A 36 6.34 0.17 -9.95
C LEU A 36 7.85 0.23 -10.25
N GLY A 37 8.52 -0.92 -10.28
CA GLY A 37 9.95 -1.07 -10.48
C GLY A 37 10.80 -0.57 -9.30
N HIS A 38 12.12 -0.67 -9.46
CA HIS A 38 13.12 -0.38 -8.43
C HIS A 38 13.04 1.04 -7.83
N GLY A 39 12.47 2.01 -8.54
CA GLY A 39 12.30 3.38 -8.04
C GLY A 39 11.19 3.54 -6.99
N GLY A 40 10.36 2.52 -6.75
CA GLY A 40 9.26 2.54 -5.80
C GLY A 40 9.59 1.98 -4.42
N TYR A 41 10.77 1.37 -4.21
CA TYR A 41 11.06 0.64 -2.97
C TYR A 41 10.94 1.50 -1.71
N GLN A 42 11.55 2.69 -1.71
CA GLN A 42 11.52 3.62 -0.58
C GLN A 42 10.09 4.04 -0.21
N ILE A 43 9.31 4.35 -1.25
CA ILE A 43 7.92 4.78 -1.16
C ILE A 43 7.05 3.66 -0.57
N ILE A 44 7.22 2.45 -1.11
CA ILE A 44 6.48 1.27 -0.70
C ILE A 44 6.82 0.91 0.74
N ALA A 45 8.10 0.93 1.13
CA ALA A 45 8.54 0.63 2.49
C ALA A 45 7.99 1.63 3.52
N ASP A 46 7.95 2.92 3.20
CA ASP A 46 7.43 3.97 4.08
C ASP A 46 5.91 3.84 4.28
N VAL A 47 5.17 3.66 3.18
CA VAL A 47 3.71 3.43 3.21
C VAL A 47 3.37 2.11 3.91
N TYR A 48 4.12 1.05 3.62
CA TYR A 48 3.92 -0.25 4.24
C TYR A 48 4.19 -0.19 5.75
N SER A 49 5.21 0.54 6.20
CA SER A 49 5.45 0.69 7.65
C SER A 49 4.23 1.27 8.39
N HIS A 50 3.46 2.14 7.73
CA HIS A 50 2.23 2.69 8.27
C HIS A 50 1.04 1.71 8.16
N VAL A 51 0.85 1.10 6.99
CA VAL A 51 -0.30 0.21 6.69
C VAL A 51 -0.15 -1.18 7.34
N SER A 52 1.08 -1.67 7.50
CA SER A 52 1.41 -2.98 8.06
C SER A 52 0.90 -3.14 9.48
N LYS A 53 0.94 -2.10 10.32
CA LYS A 53 0.35 -2.20 11.67
C LYS A 53 -1.15 -2.51 11.64
N LYS A 54 -1.86 -1.94 10.68
CA LYS A 54 -3.31 -2.15 10.49
C LYS A 54 -3.59 -3.51 9.85
N MET A 55 -2.76 -3.93 8.90
CA MET A 55 -2.84 -5.24 8.25
C MET A 55 -2.44 -6.37 9.17
N GLU A 56 -1.45 -6.18 10.05
CA GLU A 56 -1.00 -7.15 11.04
C GLU A 56 -2.13 -7.47 12.03
N GLN A 57 -2.80 -6.45 12.57
CA GLN A 57 -3.97 -6.66 13.43
C GLN A 57 -5.09 -7.44 12.72
N LYS A 58 -5.33 -7.13 11.44
CA LYS A 58 -6.34 -7.81 10.63
C LYS A 58 -5.95 -9.26 10.32
N ASN A 59 -4.69 -9.50 9.98
CA ASN A 59 -4.15 -10.81 9.68
C ASN A 59 -4.11 -11.69 10.93
N THR A 60 -3.73 -11.15 12.09
CA THR A 60 -3.76 -11.86 13.37
C THR A 60 -5.18 -12.26 13.74
N ALA A 61 -6.16 -11.34 13.62
CA ALA A 61 -7.57 -11.66 13.87
C ALA A 61 -8.10 -12.75 12.90
N GLN A 62 -7.70 -12.69 11.63
CA GLN A 62 -8.09 -13.70 10.65
C GLN A 62 -7.42 -15.05 10.91
N PHE A 63 -6.17 -15.05 11.38
CA PHE A 63 -5.45 -16.24 11.79
C PHE A 63 -6.07 -16.89 13.04
N GLU A 64 -6.42 -16.09 14.05
CA GLU A 64 -7.12 -16.55 15.26
C GLU A 64 -8.46 -17.19 14.89
N SER A 65 -9.23 -16.56 14.00
CA SER A 65 -10.50 -17.12 13.51
C SER A 65 -10.31 -18.44 12.76
N TYR A 66 -9.24 -18.58 11.98
CA TYR A 66 -8.94 -19.82 11.25
C TYR A 66 -8.47 -20.94 12.20
N MET A 67 -7.74 -20.59 13.25
CA MET A 67 -7.30 -21.55 14.27
C MET A 67 -8.46 -22.00 15.18
N ASP A 68 -9.41 -21.11 15.52
CA ASP A 68 -10.62 -21.48 16.27
C ASP A 68 -11.53 -22.46 15.50
N ASP A 69 -11.60 -22.30 14.17
CA ASP A 69 -12.37 -23.20 13.28
C ASP A 69 -11.75 -24.61 13.22
N ILE A 70 -10.41 -24.71 13.21
CA ILE A 70 -9.69 -25.99 13.17
C ILE A 70 -9.71 -26.73 14.52
N LEU A 71 -9.79 -25.99 15.63
CA LEU A 71 -9.73 -26.55 16.99
C LEU A 71 -11.11 -26.93 17.57
N LYS A 72 -12.19 -26.74 16.82
CA LYS A 72 -13.53 -27.28 17.11
C LYS A 72 -13.71 -28.69 16.57
#